data_AF-A0A939Z9A3-F1
#
_entry.id   AF-A0A939Z9A3-F1
#
_cell.length_a   1.000
_cell.length_b   1.000
_cell.length_c   1.000
_cell.angle_alpha   90.00
_cell.angle_beta   90.00
_cell.angle_gamma   90.00
#
_symmetry.space_group_name_H-M   'P 1'
#
loop_
_entity.id
_entity.type
_entity.pdbx_description
1 polymer ?
#
loop_
_entity_poly.entity_id
_entity_poly.type
_entity_poly.pdbx_seq_one_letter_code
_entity_poly.pdbx_strand_id
1 'polypeptide(L)'
;MRLQIETHEKKEKKEQPNMNTDDWRLTNQMNYLFQKKLIKKQYKPFRESWEHDHCEFCGCRIDTSVPFAYATEDNYHWICGDCYDDFKEMFKWTTVDETKSKE
;
A
#
# COMPACT_ATOMS: atom_id res chain seq x y z
N MET A 1 38.65 -25.25 30.17
CA MET A 1 37.22 -24.91 30.15
C MET A 1 37.08 -23.51 29.57
N ARG A 2 36.73 -23.38 28.28
CA ARG A 2 36.34 -22.10 27.66
C ARG A 2 35.01 -22.37 26.96
N LEU A 3 33.93 -21.94 27.61
CA LEU A 3 32.57 -22.04 27.09
C LEU A 3 32.44 -21.07 25.90
N GLN A 4 32.08 -21.62 24.74
CA GLN A 4 31.68 -20.86 23.57
C GLN A 4 30.33 -20.21 23.88
N ILE A 5 30.27 -18.88 23.84
CA ILE A 5 29.00 -18.15 23.95
C ILE A 5 28.47 -18.05 22.51
N GLU A 6 27.51 -18.91 22.18
CA GLU A 6 26.76 -18.85 20.93
C GLU A 6 25.84 -17.63 20.97
N THR A 7 26.12 -16.65 20.12
CA THR A 7 25.25 -15.49 19.90
C THR A 7 24.00 -15.97 19.14
N HIS A 8 22.94 -16.23 19.88
CA HIS A 8 21.60 -16.38 19.30
C HIS A 8 21.14 -15.04 18.73
N GLU A 9 21.44 -14.80 17.44
CA GLU A 9 20.75 -13.79 16.64
C GLU A 9 19.27 -14.13 16.61
N LYS A 10 18.48 -13.33 17.33
CA LYS A 10 17.03 -13.38 17.31
C LYS A 10 16.57 -13.00 15.91
N LYS A 11 16.36 -13.98 15.04
CA LYS A 11 15.62 -13.79 13.79
C LYS A 11 14.22 -13.32 14.16
N GLU A 12 13.96 -12.03 14.00
CA GLU A 12 12.62 -11.46 14.04
C GLU A 12 11.76 -12.23 13.03
N LYS A 13 10.91 -13.11 13.57
CA LYS A 13 9.89 -13.81 12.79
C LYS A 13 8.97 -12.72 12.26
N LYS A 14 9.11 -12.38 10.98
CA LYS A 14 8.04 -11.69 10.25
C LYS A 14 6.87 -12.65 10.23
N GLU A 15 5.97 -12.48 11.19
CA GLU A 15 4.66 -13.11 11.23
C GLU A 15 4.00 -12.75 9.91
N GLN A 16 3.89 -13.74 9.03
CA GLN A 16 3.29 -13.56 7.71
C GLN A 16 1.82 -13.25 7.97
N PRO A 17 1.29 -12.11 7.48
CA PRO A 17 -0.10 -11.77 7.70
C PRO A 17 -0.96 -12.86 7.07
N ASN A 18 -1.92 -13.34 7.84
CA ASN A 18 -3.02 -14.18 7.41
C ASN A 18 -3.66 -13.54 6.17
N MET A 19 -3.25 -13.98 4.97
CA MET A 19 -3.82 -13.51 3.71
C MET A 19 -5.27 -13.99 3.68
N ASN A 20 -6.18 -13.15 4.15
CA ASN A 20 -7.59 -13.41 4.08
C ASN A 20 -8.04 -13.15 2.64
N THR A 21 -7.94 -14.17 1.80
CA THR A 21 -8.34 -14.11 0.38
C THR A 21 -9.86 -14.04 0.19
N ASP A 22 -10.63 -14.10 1.28
CA ASP A 22 -12.09 -13.94 1.32
C ASP A 22 -12.49 -12.56 1.87
N ASP A 23 -11.69 -11.54 1.58
CA ASP A 23 -12.02 -10.19 2.02
C ASP A 23 -13.11 -9.60 1.12
N TRP A 24 -14.24 -9.19 1.70
CA TRP A 24 -15.36 -8.59 0.96
C TRP A 24 -14.98 -7.30 0.23
N ARG A 25 -13.86 -6.67 0.63
CA ARG A 25 -13.29 -5.52 -0.08
C ARG A 25 -12.74 -5.93 -1.44
N LEU A 26 -12.41 -7.20 -1.67
CA LEU A 26 -11.87 -7.71 -2.92
C LEU A 26 -12.98 -8.15 -3.86
N THR A 27 -13.10 -7.44 -4.98
CA THR A 27 -14.09 -7.74 -6.02
C THR A 27 -13.39 -7.97 -7.36
N ASN A 28 -13.44 -7.01 -8.27
CA ASN A 28 -12.82 -7.10 -9.59
C ASN A 28 -11.46 -6.39 -9.65
N GLN A 29 -10.94 -5.88 -8.52
CA GLN A 29 -9.71 -5.08 -8.55
C GLN A 29 -8.51 -5.87 -9.02
N MET A 30 -8.46 -7.17 -8.75
CA MET A 30 -7.35 -8.02 -9.15
C MET A 30 -7.13 -8.01 -10.67
N ASN A 31 -8.17 -7.76 -11.47
CA ASN A 31 -8.03 -7.72 -12.93
C ASN A 31 -7.25 -6.50 -13.44
N TYR A 32 -7.28 -5.37 -12.72
CA TYR A 32 -6.69 -4.11 -13.19
C TYR A 32 -5.61 -3.55 -12.26
N LEU A 33 -5.57 -3.97 -10.99
CA LEU A 33 -4.54 -3.58 -10.02
C LEU A 33 -3.44 -4.62 -9.82
N PHE A 34 -3.58 -5.87 -10.27
CA PHE A 34 -2.52 -6.88 -10.05
C PHE A 34 -1.21 -6.49 -10.75
N GLN A 35 -0.10 -6.58 -10.00
CA GLN A 35 1.25 -6.18 -10.39
C GLN A 35 1.37 -4.72 -10.88
N LYS A 36 0.42 -3.86 -10.51
CA LYS A 36 0.49 -2.45 -10.86
C LYS A 36 1.51 -1.70 -10.02
N LYS A 37 1.97 -0.60 -10.60
CA LYS A 37 2.79 0.38 -9.92
C LYS A 37 1.88 1.42 -9.28
N LEU A 38 2.12 1.67 -8.00
CA LEU A 38 1.42 2.68 -7.21
C LEU A 38 2.37 3.81 -6.86
N ILE A 39 1.92 5.03 -7.02
CA ILE A 39 2.67 6.23 -6.67
C ILE A 39 2.23 6.64 -5.27
N LYS A 40 3.17 6.67 -4.33
CA LYS A 40 2.91 7.19 -2.99
C LYS A 40 2.96 8.71 -3.04
N LYS A 41 1.79 9.35 -2.93
CA LYS A 41 1.66 10.81 -3.02
C LYS A 41 0.59 11.33 -2.07
N GLN A 42 0.73 12.58 -1.65
CA GLN A 42 -0.35 13.26 -0.95
C GLN A 42 -1.52 13.49 -1.92
N TYR A 43 -2.74 13.24 -1.45
CA TYR A 43 -3.92 13.53 -2.24
C TYR A 43 -4.00 15.03 -2.53
N LYS A 44 -4.22 15.36 -3.80
CA LYS A 44 -4.45 16.73 -4.23
C LYS A 44 -5.73 16.74 -5.07
N PRO A 45 -6.69 17.60 -4.73
CA PRO A 45 -7.89 17.73 -5.53
C PRO A 45 -7.49 18.19 -6.94
N PHE A 46 -8.01 17.50 -7.96
CA PHE A 46 -7.70 17.85 -9.35
C PHE A 46 -8.22 19.23 -9.73
N ARG A 47 -9.28 19.72 -9.05
CA ARG A 47 -9.94 21.01 -9.25
C ARG A 47 -10.46 21.53 -7.91
N GLU A 48 -10.62 22.84 -7.77
CA GLU A 48 -11.16 23.47 -6.55
C GLU A 48 -12.55 22.94 -6.14
N SER A 49 -13.34 22.46 -7.10
CA SER A 49 -14.68 21.91 -6.86
C SER A 49 -14.68 20.41 -6.55
N TRP A 50 -13.51 19.75 -6.48
CA TRP A 50 -13.39 18.33 -6.19
C TRP A 50 -12.98 18.14 -4.73
N GLU A 51 -13.88 17.63 -3.90
CA GLU A 51 -13.72 17.69 -2.45
C GLU A 51 -12.99 16.46 -1.85
N HIS A 52 -12.97 15.33 -2.56
CA HIS A 52 -12.35 14.08 -2.13
C HIS A 52 -12.43 12.99 -3.20
N ASP A 53 -11.53 12.00 -3.10
CA ASP A 53 -11.65 10.70 -3.77
C ASP A 53 -12.03 9.62 -2.76
N HIS A 54 -12.37 8.44 -3.27
CA HIS A 54 -12.68 7.27 -2.44
C HIS A 54 -11.64 6.18 -2.69
N CYS A 55 -11.27 5.48 -1.62
CA CYS A 55 -10.45 4.28 -1.73
C CYS A 55 -11.18 3.21 -2.53
N GLU A 56 -10.52 2.57 -3.49
CA GLU A 56 -11.14 1.55 -4.34
C GLU A 56 -11.47 0.24 -3.62
N PHE A 57 -10.90 0.03 -2.44
CA PHE A 57 -11.11 -1.17 -1.64
C PHE A 57 -12.17 -0.95 -0.57
N CYS A 58 -11.93 -0.01 0.34
CA CYS A 58 -12.80 0.23 1.48
C CYS A 58 -13.82 1.36 1.25
N GLY A 59 -13.69 2.15 0.17
CA GLY A 59 -14.51 3.33 -0.04
C GLY A 59 -14.24 4.48 0.93
N CYS A 60 -13.20 4.42 1.77
CA CYS A 60 -12.87 5.52 2.68
C CYS A 60 -12.54 6.79 1.90
N ARG A 61 -12.94 7.94 2.46
CA ARG A 61 -12.63 9.26 1.92
C ARG A 61 -11.11 9.49 1.95
N ILE A 62 -10.56 9.85 0.79
CA ILE A 62 -9.17 10.27 0.60
C ILE A 62 -9.21 11.75 0.20
N ASP A 63 -8.76 12.60 1.12
CA ASP A 63 -8.70 14.06 0.94
C ASP A 63 -7.36 14.62 1.44
N THR A 64 -7.20 15.94 1.44
CA THR A 64 -5.94 16.58 1.85
C THR A 64 -5.54 16.33 3.31
N SER A 65 -6.46 15.80 4.13
CA SER A 65 -6.21 15.41 5.53
C SER A 65 -5.38 14.14 5.66
N VAL A 66 -5.34 13.27 4.63
CA VAL A 66 -4.47 12.09 4.68
C VAL A 66 -3.03 12.48 4.35
N PRO A 67 -2.04 11.99 5.11
CA PRO A 67 -0.64 12.36 4.87
C PRO A 67 -0.14 11.86 3.52
N PHE A 68 -0.56 10.65 3.13
CA PHE A 68 -0.27 10.06 1.83
C PHE A 68 -1.34 9.03 1.48
N ALA A 69 -1.53 8.84 0.18
CA ALA A 69 -2.29 7.76 -0.40
C ALA A 69 -1.50 7.17 -1.58
N TYR A 70 -1.94 6.02 -2.05
CA TYR A 70 -1.35 5.33 -3.18
C TYR A 70 -2.28 5.46 -4.37
N ALA A 71 -1.82 6.14 -5.42
CA ALA A 71 -2.57 6.27 -6.66
C ALA A 71 -1.92 5.43 -7.76
N THR A 72 -2.69 4.92 -8.72
CA THR A 72 -2.10 4.36 -9.95
C THR A 72 -1.41 5.46 -10.76
N GLU A 73 -0.56 5.07 -11.72
CA GLU A 73 0.10 6.02 -12.65
C GLU A 73 -0.92 6.89 -13.39
N ASP A 74 -2.09 6.32 -13.71
CA ASP A 74 -3.21 7.03 -14.34
C ASP A 74 -3.97 7.98 -13.39
N ASN A 75 -3.64 8.00 -12.09
CA ASN A 75 -4.32 8.77 -11.03
C ASN A 75 -5.84 8.53 -10.96
N TYR A 76 -6.30 7.40 -11.52
CA TYR A 76 -7.70 7.03 -11.61
C TYR A 76 -8.16 6.21 -10.40
N HIS A 77 -7.23 5.44 -9.82
CA HIS A 77 -7.49 4.52 -8.73
C HIS A 77 -6.69 4.94 -7.51
N TRP A 78 -7.38 5.20 -6.39
CA TRP A 78 -6.79 5.62 -5.13
C TRP A 78 -6.95 4.55 -4.06
N ILE A 79 -5.90 4.37 -3.28
CA ILE A 79 -5.78 3.30 -2.28
C ILE A 79 -5.22 3.94 -1.01
N CYS A 80 -5.92 3.78 0.11
CA CYS A 80 -5.44 4.28 1.40
C CYS A 80 -4.24 3.45 1.91
N GLY A 81 -3.50 4.01 2.87
CA GLY A 81 -2.31 3.35 3.42
C GLY A 81 -2.61 1.97 4.02
N ASP A 82 -3.73 1.84 4.72
CA ASP A 82 -4.17 0.58 5.35
C ASP A 82 -4.50 -0.50 4.31
N CYS A 83 -5.30 -0.17 3.29
CA CYS A 83 -5.63 -1.13 2.22
C CYS A 83 -4.40 -1.48 1.39
N TYR A 84 -3.50 -0.52 1.17
CA TYR A 84 -2.23 -0.81 0.52
C TYR A 84 -1.43 -1.84 1.32
N ASP A 85 -1.29 -1.65 2.63
CA ASP A 85 -0.50 -2.53 3.48
C ASP A 85 -1.06 -3.96 3.51
N ASP A 86 -2.38 -4.08 3.55
CA ASP A 86 -3.11 -5.35 3.59
C ASP A 86 -3.00 -6.13 2.27
N PHE A 87 -3.05 -5.43 1.14
CA PHE A 87 -3.13 -6.05 -0.19
C PHE A 87 -1.82 -6.00 -1.00
N LYS A 88 -0.77 -5.27 -0.57
CA LYS A 88 0.50 -5.13 -1.33
C LYS A 88 1.14 -6.47 -1.69
N GLU A 89 1.07 -7.45 -0.79
CA GLU A 89 1.67 -8.77 -1.02
C GLU A 89 0.82 -9.61 -1.98
N MET A 90 -0.50 -9.56 -1.82
CA MET A 90 -1.46 -10.27 -2.68
C MET A 90 -1.44 -9.73 -4.11
N PHE A 91 -1.45 -8.41 -4.27
CA PHE A 91 -1.46 -7.74 -5.57
C PHE A 91 -0.06 -7.55 -6.16
N LYS A 92 1.00 -7.87 -5.41
CA LYS A 92 2.40 -7.67 -5.82
C LYS A 92 2.65 -6.24 -6.30
N TRP A 93 2.09 -5.26 -5.60
CA TRP A 93 2.25 -3.86 -5.97
C TRP A 93 3.68 -3.38 -5.79
N THR A 94 4.09 -2.49 -6.68
CA THR A 94 5.37 -1.79 -6.55
C THR A 94 5.11 -0.32 -6.26
N THR A 95 5.68 0.20 -5.17
CA THR A 95 5.57 1.64 -4.88
C THR A 95 6.70 2.41 -5.50
N VAL A 96 6.36 3.48 -6.21
CA VAL A 96 7.32 4.53 -6.56
C VAL A 96 7.10 5.70 -5.62
N ASP A 97 8.12 5.98 -4.83
CA ASP A 97 8.25 7.25 -4.16
C ASP A 97 8.77 8.25 -5.20
N GLU A 98 8.13 9.41 -5.34
CA GLU A 98 8.62 10.50 -6.21
C GLU A 98 10.04 10.99 -5.81
N THR A 99 10.56 10.51 -4.66
CA THR A 99 11.85 10.88 -4.08
C THR A 99 12.97 9.86 -4.27
N LYS A 100 12.74 8.68 -4.86
CA LYS A 100 13.81 7.68 -5.09
C LYS A 100 14.31 7.70 -6.53
N SER A 101 15.07 8.72 -6.85
CA SER A 101 16.03 8.70 -7.96
C SER A 101 17.20 9.57 -7.57
N LYS A 102 18.18 8.96 -6.88
CA LYS A 102 19.59 9.34 -6.83
C LYS A 102 20.32 8.36 -5.93
N GLU A 103 20.96 7.37 -6.55
CA GLU A 103 22.26 6.85 -6.16
C GLU A 103 22.93 6.29 -7.41
#